data_AF-A0A661I2E7-F1
#
_entry.id   AF-A0A661I2E7-F1
#
_cell.length_a   1.000
_cell.length_b   1.000
_cell.length_c   1.000
_cell.angle_alpha   90.00
_cell.angle_beta   90.00
_cell.angle_gamma   90.00
#
_symmetry.space_group_name_H-M   'P 1'
#
loop_
_entity.id
_entity.type
_entity.pdbx_description
1 polymer ?
#
loop_
_entity_poly.entity_id
_entity_poly.type
_entity_poly.pdbx_seq_one_letter_code
_entity_poly.pdbx_strand_id
1 'polypeptide(L)'
;MNSIFGEVISNEFTGLQVKRGGTYGGKKFGKNSPDSTYIDAGLYPIMGDTPSYDSSIERLNTPVYAVEFEHITRTYAVIPLTQEALLEMVERLVQKMLDDTAIQSGYDSIMSACTYATSTGSFGVEGQKFVNWRDAVWTHLNVLQSDIASGATVAPTLEELMAGLPAYPAT
;
A
#
# COMPACT_ATOMS: atom_id res chain seq x y z
N MET A 1 -10.24 -14.36 -20.40
CA MET A 1 -9.12 -13.60 -19.81
C MET A 1 -9.16 -12.17 -20.37
N ASN A 2 -9.01 -11.15 -19.53
CA ASN A 2 -8.86 -9.76 -19.97
C ASN A 2 -7.46 -9.59 -20.60
N SER A 3 -7.28 -10.06 -21.83
CA SER A 3 -6.03 -9.89 -22.56
C SER A 3 -5.79 -8.41 -22.86
N ILE A 4 -4.59 -7.95 -22.55
CA ILE A 4 -4.06 -6.64 -22.93
C ILE A 4 -2.94 -6.85 -23.94
N PHE A 5 -2.80 -5.92 -24.88
CA PHE A 5 -1.81 -5.95 -25.95
C PHE A 5 -0.95 -4.68 -25.89
N GLY A 6 0.34 -4.83 -26.16
CA GLY A 6 1.31 -3.75 -26.21
C GLY A 6 1.76 -3.45 -27.64
N GLU A 7 1.94 -2.17 -27.96
CA GLU A 7 2.53 -1.78 -29.24
C GLU A 7 4.04 -2.01 -29.22
N VAL A 8 4.54 -2.61 -30.31
CA VAL A 8 5.96 -2.83 -30.55
C VAL A 8 6.37 -2.10 -31.81
N ILE A 9 7.33 -1.19 -31.70
CA ILE A 9 7.93 -0.46 -32.81
C ILE A 9 9.42 -0.74 -32.80
N SER A 10 9.99 -1.13 -33.93
CA SER A 10 11.44 -1.42 -34.05
C SER A 10 11.97 -2.40 -32.98
N ASN A 11 11.17 -3.41 -32.63
CA ASN A 11 11.42 -4.40 -31.57
C ASN A 11 11.46 -3.84 -30.14
N GLU A 12 10.92 -2.64 -29.91
CA GLU A 12 10.80 -2.04 -28.59
C GLU A 12 9.32 -1.85 -28.20
N PHE A 13 8.99 -2.16 -26.94
CA PHE A 13 7.67 -1.90 -26.39
C PHE A 13 7.49 -0.42 -26.07
N THR A 14 6.40 0.19 -26.55
CA THR A 14 6.18 1.65 -26.45
C THR A 14 5.41 2.09 -25.20
N GLY A 15 4.93 1.15 -24.37
CA GLY A 15 4.11 1.45 -23.19
C GLY A 15 2.61 1.56 -23.47
N LEU A 16 2.18 1.64 -24.74
CA LEU A 16 0.76 1.67 -25.10
C LEU A 16 0.09 0.33 -24.78
N GLN A 17 -1.08 0.35 -24.14
CA GLN A 17 -1.85 -0.85 -23.82
C GLN A 17 -3.26 -0.81 -24.42
N VAL A 18 -3.59 -1.82 -25.21
CA VAL A 18 -4.90 -1.96 -25.88
C VAL A 18 -5.61 -3.19 -25.33
N LYS A 19 -6.84 -3.02 -24.85
CA LYS A 19 -7.66 -4.16 -24.41
C LYS A 19 -8.21 -4.93 -25.62
N ARG A 20 -8.43 -6.23 -25.48
CA ARG A 20 -9.15 -7.01 -26.49
C ARG A 20 -10.51 -6.37 -26.81
N GLY A 21 -10.88 -6.34 -28.09
CA GLY A 21 -12.04 -5.61 -28.61
C GLY A 21 -11.91 -4.07 -28.66
N GLY A 22 -10.73 -3.53 -28.35
CA GLY A 22 -10.44 -2.09 -28.40
C GLY A 22 -10.22 -1.54 -29.81
N THR A 23 -9.71 -0.31 -29.88
CA THR A 23 -9.37 0.40 -31.12
C THR A 23 -7.93 0.84 -31.06
N TYR A 24 -7.19 0.71 -32.16
CA TYR A 24 -5.81 1.19 -32.30
C TYR A 24 -5.54 1.59 -33.76
N GLY A 25 -4.85 2.71 -33.98
CA GLY A 25 -4.56 3.21 -35.33
C GLY A 25 -5.80 3.43 -36.21
N GLY A 26 -6.95 3.78 -35.63
CA GLY A 26 -8.24 3.90 -36.34
C GLY A 26 -8.92 2.56 -36.69
N LYS A 27 -8.25 1.42 -36.45
CA LYS A 27 -8.81 0.07 -36.63
C LYS A 27 -9.51 -0.40 -35.34
N LYS A 28 -10.75 -0.83 -35.47
CA LYS A 28 -11.52 -1.45 -34.37
C LYS A 28 -11.36 -2.97 -34.42
N PHE A 29 -10.99 -3.57 -33.30
CA PHE A 29 -10.79 -5.01 -33.18
C PHE A 29 -12.04 -5.68 -32.61
N GLY A 30 -12.29 -6.94 -32.99
CA GLY A 30 -13.38 -7.73 -32.44
C GLY A 30 -13.04 -8.24 -31.04
N LYS A 31 -14.06 -8.40 -30.18
CA LYS A 31 -13.88 -8.98 -28.83
C LYS A 31 -13.35 -10.43 -28.86
N ASN A 32 -13.59 -11.13 -29.97
CA ASN A 32 -13.17 -12.52 -30.20
C ASN A 32 -12.10 -12.61 -31.31
N SER A 33 -11.51 -11.49 -31.74
CA SER A 33 -10.43 -11.53 -32.72
C SER A 33 -9.25 -12.33 -32.18
N PRO A 34 -8.62 -13.21 -32.97
CA PRO A 34 -7.44 -13.95 -32.55
C PRO A 34 -6.24 -13.02 -32.37
N ASP A 35 -5.24 -13.45 -31.61
CA ASP A 35 -4.05 -12.64 -31.28
C ASP A 35 -3.27 -12.25 -32.52
N SER A 36 -3.24 -13.11 -33.55
CA SER A 36 -2.64 -12.81 -34.85
C SER A 36 -3.19 -11.52 -35.47
N THR A 37 -4.48 -11.21 -35.32
CA THR A 37 -5.06 -9.97 -35.84
C THR A 37 -4.48 -8.71 -35.18
N TYR A 38 -4.08 -8.83 -33.91
CA TYR A 38 -3.41 -7.77 -33.16
C TYR A 38 -1.94 -7.69 -33.55
N ILE A 39 -1.26 -8.83 -33.65
CA ILE A 39 0.16 -8.91 -34.04
C ILE A 39 0.38 -8.30 -35.44
N ASP A 40 -0.52 -8.58 -36.40
CA ASP A 40 -0.51 -7.97 -37.74
C ASP A 40 -0.61 -6.44 -37.72
N ALA A 41 -1.16 -5.88 -36.63
CA ALA A 41 -1.26 -4.44 -36.40
C ALA A 41 -0.12 -3.88 -35.53
N GLY A 42 0.93 -4.67 -35.26
CA GLY A 42 2.04 -4.28 -34.38
C GLY A 42 1.70 -4.36 -32.88
N LEU A 43 0.58 -4.99 -32.50
CA LEU A 43 0.15 -5.16 -31.13
C LEU A 43 0.38 -6.59 -30.65
N TYR A 44 1.28 -6.76 -29.69
CA TYR A 44 1.66 -8.07 -29.16
C TYR A 44 0.96 -8.32 -27.82
N PRO A 45 0.42 -9.52 -27.55
CA PRO A 45 -0.20 -9.84 -26.28
C PRO A 45 0.82 -9.66 -25.14
N ILE A 46 0.43 -8.96 -24.07
CA ILE A 46 1.25 -8.84 -22.87
C ILE A 46 0.90 -10.01 -21.96
N MET A 47 1.89 -10.84 -21.68
CA MET A 47 1.81 -12.05 -20.84
C MET A 47 2.61 -11.84 -19.55
N GLY A 48 2.35 -12.67 -18.55
CA GLY A 48 3.07 -12.64 -17.28
C GLY A 48 2.15 -12.49 -16.09
N ASP A 49 2.34 -13.38 -15.13
CA ASP A 49 1.58 -13.42 -13.89
C ASP A 49 2.10 -12.38 -12.90
N THR A 50 1.17 -11.85 -12.10
CA THR A 50 1.52 -11.02 -10.96
C THR A 50 1.91 -11.94 -9.80
N PRO A 51 3.15 -11.88 -9.28
CA PRO A 51 3.52 -12.71 -8.15
C PRO A 51 2.74 -12.30 -6.90
N SER A 52 2.51 -13.27 -6.01
CA SER A 52 2.00 -13.00 -4.66
C SER A 52 3.12 -12.41 -3.80
N TYR A 53 2.78 -11.47 -2.93
CA TYR A 53 3.71 -10.81 -2.01
C TYR A 53 2.96 -10.35 -0.76
N ASP A 54 3.69 -10.08 0.32
CA ASP A 54 3.11 -9.51 1.53
C ASP A 54 3.09 -7.97 1.41
N SER A 55 1.91 -7.41 1.13
CA SER A 55 1.76 -5.95 0.98
C SER A 55 2.05 -5.14 2.25
N SER A 56 2.26 -5.76 3.40
CA SER A 56 2.69 -5.08 4.64
C SER A 56 4.19 -4.76 4.65
N ILE A 57 5.02 -5.54 3.95
CA ILE A 57 6.48 -5.40 4.01
C ILE A 57 7.13 -5.40 2.62
N GLU A 58 6.37 -5.70 1.58
CA GLU A 58 6.83 -5.81 0.21
C GLU A 58 5.92 -5.05 -0.75
N ARG A 59 6.46 -4.78 -1.93
CA ARG A 59 5.71 -4.27 -3.08
C ARG A 59 6.25 -4.86 -4.38
N LEU A 60 5.49 -4.69 -5.45
CA LEU A 60 5.99 -4.96 -6.79
C LEU A 60 6.80 -3.78 -7.28
N ASN A 61 7.90 -4.06 -7.98
CA ASN A 61 8.63 -3.05 -8.72
C ASN A 61 7.82 -2.56 -9.94
N THR A 62 8.34 -1.51 -10.60
CA THR A 62 7.91 -1.21 -11.97
C THR A 62 8.20 -2.44 -12.84
N PRO A 63 7.20 -2.97 -13.56
CA PRO A 63 7.39 -4.17 -14.36
C PRO A 63 8.41 -3.93 -15.47
N VAL A 64 9.21 -4.95 -15.74
CA VAL A 64 10.09 -5.01 -16.90
C VAL A 64 9.34 -5.70 -18.03
N TYR A 65 9.46 -5.17 -19.24
CA TYR A 65 8.87 -5.73 -20.45
C TYR A 65 9.96 -6.25 -21.38
N ALA A 66 9.82 -7.49 -21.83
CA ALA A 66 10.67 -8.08 -22.85
C ALA A 66 9.82 -8.39 -24.08
N VAL A 67 10.21 -7.87 -25.24
CA VAL A 67 9.57 -8.21 -26.52
C VAL A 67 10.11 -9.54 -27.01
N GLU A 68 9.23 -10.52 -27.16
CA GLU A 68 9.50 -11.82 -27.76
C GLU A 68 8.81 -11.92 -29.13
N PHE A 69 9.00 -13.05 -29.82
CA PHE A 69 8.56 -13.19 -31.22
C PHE A 69 7.04 -13.04 -31.41
N GLU A 70 6.21 -13.47 -30.47
CA GLU A 70 4.73 -13.41 -30.58
C GLU A 70 4.04 -12.76 -29.37
N HIS A 71 4.80 -12.28 -28.39
CA HIS A 71 4.23 -11.70 -27.18
C HIS A 71 5.23 -10.78 -26.48
N ILE A 72 4.74 -10.00 -25.52
CA ILE A 72 5.56 -9.24 -24.60
C ILE A 72 5.48 -9.94 -23.24
N THR A 73 6.62 -10.34 -22.69
CA THR A 73 6.71 -10.86 -21.33
C THR A 73 6.82 -9.70 -20.35
N ARG A 74 5.88 -9.62 -19.41
CA ARG A 74 5.84 -8.66 -18.30
C ARG A 74 6.26 -9.35 -17.01
N THR A 75 7.36 -8.89 -16.43
CA THR A 75 7.92 -9.45 -15.20
C THR A 75 7.90 -8.43 -14.08
N TYR A 76 7.37 -8.83 -12.92
CA TYR A 76 7.50 -8.10 -11.67
C TYR A 76 8.54 -8.77 -10.78
N ALA A 77 9.30 -7.97 -10.05
CA ALA A 77 10.06 -8.41 -8.90
C ALA A 77 9.32 -7.99 -7.62
N VAL A 78 9.24 -8.91 -6.67
CA VAL A 78 8.86 -8.58 -5.29
C VAL A 78 10.07 -7.93 -4.64
N ILE A 79 9.89 -6.70 -4.17
CA ILE A 79 10.93 -5.93 -3.50
C ILE A 79 10.45 -5.52 -2.11
N PRO A 80 11.34 -5.50 -1.11
CA PRO A 80 11.00 -5.00 0.21
C PRO A 80 10.61 -3.52 0.12
N LEU A 81 9.72 -3.09 1.01
CA LEU A 81 9.42 -1.67 1.20
C LEU A 81 10.69 -0.93 1.66
N THR A 82 10.78 0.34 1.26
CA THR A 82 11.82 1.23 1.79
C THR A 82 11.55 1.50 3.26
N GLN A 83 12.59 1.91 4.01
CA GLN A 83 12.43 2.32 5.40
C GLN A 83 11.36 3.41 5.56
N GLU A 84 11.36 4.41 4.69
CA GLU A 84 10.34 5.47 4.64
C GLU A 84 8.91 4.90 4.51
N ALA A 85 8.70 3.98 3.54
CA ALA A 85 7.39 3.40 3.29
C ALA A 85 6.91 2.50 4.45
N LEU A 86 7.84 1.84 5.13
CA LEU A 86 7.55 1.09 6.35
C LEU A 86 7.13 2.02 7.49
N LEU A 87 7.83 3.15 7.68
CA LEU A 87 7.48 4.15 8.69
C LEU A 87 6.08 4.74 8.44
N GLU A 88 5.79 5.16 7.20
CA GLU A 88 4.45 5.65 6.85
C GLU A 88 3.36 4.60 7.09
N MET A 89 3.64 3.32 6.84
CA MET A 89 2.70 2.24 7.14
C MET A 89 2.46 2.12 8.64
N VAL A 90 3.53 2.09 9.44
CA VAL A 90 3.44 2.01 10.90
C VAL A 90 2.63 3.17 11.46
N GLU A 91 2.91 4.40 11.03
CA GLU A 91 2.16 5.59 11.45
C GLU A 91 0.67 5.47 11.14
N ARG A 92 0.30 4.99 9.94
CA ARG A 92 -1.10 4.75 9.58
C ARG A 92 -1.77 3.70 10.45
N LEU A 93 -1.08 2.60 10.74
CA LEU A 93 -1.62 1.51 11.58
C LEU A 93 -1.82 1.96 13.03
N VAL A 94 -0.87 2.72 13.56
CA VAL A 94 -0.95 3.30 14.90
C VAL A 94 -2.08 4.32 14.99
N GLN A 95 -2.18 5.22 14.01
CA GLN A 95 -3.26 6.19 13.92
C GLN A 95 -4.62 5.48 13.87
N LYS A 96 -4.75 4.43 13.05
CA LYS A 96 -5.96 3.62 12.99
C LYS A 96 -6.29 2.95 14.32
N MET A 97 -5.32 2.39 15.03
CA MET A 97 -5.54 1.79 16.35
C MET A 97 -6.05 2.83 17.37
N LEU A 98 -5.46 4.03 17.37
CA LEU A 98 -5.88 5.15 18.21
C LEU A 98 -7.33 5.54 17.90
N ASP A 99 -7.66 5.68 16.62
CA ASP A 99 -9.00 6.03 16.16
C ASP A 99 -10.03 4.95 16.49
N ASP A 100 -9.74 3.69 16.19
CA ASP A 100 -10.64 2.55 16.46
C ASP A 100 -10.96 2.43 17.95
N THR A 101 -10.00 2.73 18.82
CA THR A 101 -10.20 2.70 20.29
C THR A 101 -11.08 3.86 20.74
N ALA A 102 -10.88 5.06 20.20
CA ALA A 102 -11.75 6.20 20.49
C ALA A 102 -13.18 6.00 19.97
N ILE A 103 -13.34 5.38 18.79
CA ILE A 103 -14.64 5.02 18.21
C ILE A 103 -15.40 4.05 19.11
N GLN A 104 -14.71 3.09 19.74
CA GLN A 104 -15.34 2.18 20.71
C GLN A 104 -15.89 2.91 21.94
N SER A 105 -15.32 4.07 22.30
CA SER A 105 -15.84 4.97 23.34
C SER A 105 -16.91 5.97 22.84
N GLY A 106 -17.33 5.88 21.58
CA GLY A 106 -18.40 6.70 21.00
C GLY A 106 -17.96 8.02 20.37
N TYR A 107 -16.66 8.20 20.12
CA TYR A 107 -16.13 9.37 19.41
C TYR A 107 -16.01 9.11 17.90
N ASP A 108 -15.82 10.17 17.11
CA ASP A 108 -15.59 10.03 15.65
C ASP A 108 -14.16 9.57 15.32
N SER A 109 -13.19 9.88 16.20
CA SER A 109 -11.75 9.63 16.04
C SER A 109 -11.01 9.95 17.35
N ILE A 110 -9.71 9.62 17.43
CA ILE A 110 -8.86 10.05 18.55
C ILE A 110 -8.82 11.57 18.67
N MET A 111 -8.85 12.28 17.54
CA MET A 111 -8.84 13.74 17.53
C MET A 111 -10.11 14.28 18.19
N SER A 112 -11.28 13.75 17.81
CA SER A 112 -12.57 14.09 18.41
C SER A 112 -12.54 13.90 19.94
N ALA A 113 -12.08 12.74 20.41
CA ALA A 113 -11.96 12.46 21.84
C ALA A 113 -11.06 13.47 22.57
N CYS A 114 -9.88 13.75 22.00
CA CYS A 114 -8.93 14.69 22.57
C CYS A 114 -9.46 16.13 22.63
N THR A 115 -10.38 16.55 21.75
CA THR A 115 -10.95 17.92 21.81
C THR A 115 -11.73 18.18 23.10
N TYR A 116 -12.25 17.14 23.74
CA TYR A 116 -12.99 17.27 25.00
C TYR A 116 -12.10 17.43 26.23
N ALA A 117 -10.77 17.29 26.13
CA ALA A 117 -9.86 17.28 27.29
C ALA A 117 -9.98 18.49 28.23
N THR A 118 -10.41 19.65 27.72
CA THR A 118 -10.60 20.88 28.50
C THR A 118 -12.06 21.13 28.92
N SER A 119 -12.97 20.22 28.58
CA SER A 119 -14.38 20.29 28.99
C SER A 119 -14.54 20.05 30.49
N THR A 120 -15.64 20.55 31.06
CA THR A 120 -15.98 20.27 32.46
C THR A 120 -16.78 18.96 32.58
N GLY A 121 -16.57 18.21 33.67
CA GLY A 121 -17.26 16.94 33.92
C GLY A 121 -16.61 15.72 33.26
N SER A 122 -17.38 14.64 33.09
CA SER A 122 -16.86 13.32 32.72
C SER A 122 -16.14 13.29 31.37
N PHE A 123 -16.65 14.00 30.36
CA PHE A 123 -16.01 14.07 29.04
C PHE A 123 -14.63 14.76 29.07
N GLY A 124 -14.41 15.69 30.00
CA GLY A 124 -13.10 16.30 30.23
C GLY A 124 -12.08 15.29 30.73
N VAL A 125 -12.48 14.52 31.75
CA VAL A 125 -11.63 13.46 32.33
C VAL A 125 -11.27 12.41 31.28
N GLU A 126 -12.25 11.95 30.50
CA GLU A 126 -12.04 10.96 29.46
C GLU A 126 -11.21 11.50 28.28
N GLY A 127 -11.50 12.72 27.82
CA GLY A 127 -10.71 13.38 26.77
C GLY A 127 -9.24 13.54 27.17
N GLN A 128 -8.97 13.88 28.44
CA GLN A 128 -7.59 13.96 28.94
C GLN A 128 -6.92 12.58 29.02
N LYS A 129 -7.66 11.50 29.33
CA LYS A 129 -7.13 10.12 29.23
C LYS A 129 -6.69 9.80 27.81
N PHE A 130 -7.51 10.15 26.79
CA PHE A 130 -7.16 9.95 25.38
C PHE A 130 -5.95 10.76 24.94
N VAL A 131 -5.83 12.03 25.38
CA VAL A 131 -4.62 12.85 25.13
C VAL A 131 -3.38 12.17 25.69
N ASN A 132 -3.41 11.79 26.96
CA ASN A 132 -2.27 11.16 27.63
C ASN A 132 -1.87 9.84 26.97
N TRP A 133 -2.86 9.02 26.59
CA TRP A 133 -2.61 7.75 25.92
C TRP A 133 -2.00 7.94 24.53
N ARG A 134 -2.57 8.82 23.71
CA ARG A 134 -2.04 9.16 22.38
C ARG A 134 -0.60 9.65 22.47
N ASP A 135 -0.30 10.54 23.42
CA ASP A 135 1.03 11.08 23.61
C ASP A 135 2.02 9.99 24.07
N ALA A 136 1.59 9.04 24.91
CA ALA A 136 2.41 7.90 25.32
C ALA A 136 2.73 6.96 24.14
N VAL A 137 1.76 6.69 23.28
CA VAL A 137 1.93 5.85 22.07
C VAL A 137 2.95 6.47 21.12
N TRP A 138 2.80 7.76 20.78
CA TRP A 138 3.76 8.43 19.89
C TRP A 138 5.14 8.60 20.52
N THR A 139 5.20 8.84 21.83
CA THR A 139 6.48 8.88 22.55
C THR A 139 7.20 7.53 22.48
N HIS A 140 6.48 6.43 22.67
CA HIS A 140 7.04 5.09 22.57
C HIS A 140 7.63 4.82 21.18
N LEU A 141 6.91 5.17 20.11
CA LEU A 141 7.40 5.01 18.74
C LEU A 141 8.65 5.83 18.45
N ASN A 142 8.69 7.09 18.91
CA ASN A 142 9.85 7.96 18.71
C ASN A 142 11.09 7.43 19.44
N VAL A 143 10.93 6.93 20.67
CA VAL A 143 12.02 6.28 21.42
C VAL A 143 12.51 5.04 20.69
N LEU A 144 11.60 4.15 20.29
CA LEU A 144 11.95 2.94 19.56
C LEU A 144 12.69 3.26 18.24
N GLN A 145 12.24 4.26 17.48
CA GLN A 145 12.92 4.69 16.26
C GLN A 145 14.35 5.19 16.55
N SER A 146 14.55 5.93 17.64
CA SER A 146 15.87 6.40 18.07
C SER A 146 16.78 5.25 18.50
N ASP A 147 16.26 4.27 19.23
CA ASP A 147 17.00 3.09 19.68
C ASP A 147 17.42 2.21 18.50
N ILE A 148 16.54 2.04 17.51
CA ILE A 148 16.88 1.32 16.26
C ILE A 148 17.96 2.08 15.49
N ALA A 149 17.81 3.40 15.33
CA ALA A 149 18.78 4.21 14.57
C ALA A 149 20.17 4.25 15.23
N SER A 150 20.24 4.17 16.55
CA SER A 150 21.50 4.11 17.31
C SER A 150 22.06 2.69 17.44
N GLY A 151 21.31 1.66 17.04
CA GLY A 151 21.67 0.26 17.23
C GLY A 151 21.54 -0.25 18.66
N ALA A 152 20.86 0.49 19.53
CA ALA A 152 20.55 0.09 20.91
C ALA A 152 19.54 -1.06 20.96
N THR A 153 18.67 -1.17 19.94
CA THR A 153 17.75 -2.30 19.76
C THR A 153 17.64 -2.70 18.29
N VAL A 154 17.16 -3.92 18.06
CA VAL A 154 16.82 -4.41 16.71
C VAL A 154 15.39 -3.97 16.37
N ALA A 155 15.14 -3.66 15.11
CA ALA A 155 13.79 -3.35 14.65
C ALA A 155 12.85 -4.55 14.90
N PRO A 156 11.75 -4.38 15.66
CA PRO A 156 10.78 -5.44 15.86
C PRO A 156 10.01 -5.74 14.58
N THR A 157 9.40 -6.91 14.51
CA THR A 157 8.37 -7.19 13.51
C THR A 157 7.17 -6.26 13.71
N LEU A 158 6.33 -6.12 12.69
CA LEU A 158 5.11 -5.32 12.79
C LEU A 158 4.17 -5.82 13.90
N GLU A 159 4.07 -7.13 14.07
CA GLU A 159 3.24 -7.75 15.11
C GLU A 159 3.76 -7.41 16.51
N GLU A 160 5.07 -7.57 16.74
CA GLU A 160 5.72 -7.23 18.00
C GLU A 160 5.62 -5.73 18.31
N LEU A 161 5.78 -4.88 17.29
CA LEU A 161 5.62 -3.44 17.41
C LEU A 161 4.22 -3.08 17.92
N MET A 162 3.19 -3.56 17.23
CA MET A 162 1.80 -3.25 17.57
C MET A 162 1.41 -3.82 18.95
N ALA A 163 1.92 -4.99 19.31
CA ALA A 163 1.71 -5.59 20.63
C ALA A 163 2.44 -4.86 21.77
N GLY A 164 3.55 -4.17 21.46
CA GLY A 164 4.35 -3.41 22.42
C GLY A 164 3.84 -2.00 22.70
N LEU A 165 2.86 -1.51 21.94
CA LEU A 165 2.32 -0.16 22.13
C LEU A 165 1.59 -0.02 23.48
N PRO A 166 1.68 1.16 24.14
CA PRO A 166 0.89 1.43 25.33
C PRO A 166 -0.60 1.17 25.09
N ALA A 167 -1.25 0.44 25.99
CA ALA A 167 -2.69 0.19 25.95
C ALA A 167 -3.47 1.40 26.48
N TYR A 168 -4.70 1.59 25.99
CA TYR A 168 -5.60 2.59 26.55
C TYR A 168 -5.94 2.22 28.01
N PRO A 169 -5.81 3.16 28.97
CA PRO A 169 -6.03 2.84 30.38
C PRO A 169 -7.48 2.42 30.63
N ALA A 170 -7.66 1.28 31.30
CA ALA A 170 -8.97 0.81 31.73
C ALA A 170 -9.70 1.86 32.59
N THR A 171 -11.03 1.86 32.51
CA THR A 171 -11.90 2.77 33.25
C THR A 171 -11.99 2.47 34.73
#